data_AF-A0A2Z5WYF9-F1
#
_entry.id   AF-A0A2Z5WYF9-F1
#
_cell.length_a   1.000
_cell.length_b   1.000
_cell.length_c   1.000
_cell.angle_alpha   90.00
_cell.angle_beta   90.00
_cell.angle_gamma   90.00
#
_symmetry.space_group_name_H-M   'P 1'
#
loop_
_entity.id
_entity.type
_entity.pdbx_description
1 polymer ?
#
loop_
_entity_poly.entity_id
_entity_poly.type
_entity_poly.pdbx_seq_one_letter_code
_entity_poly.pdbx_strand_id
1 'polypeptide(L)'
;MKYFLINLVTIFLAQLNLSFLTTNQAIAADKVILRYGIFSEDVTNKQLEEFALTGDLDTPLGDFLRQNHSISFILQNSLKQEIPINLVALDKALNHTIGDFLLDYIGQIIQMPAGSAHKQAIRAALILSAQDNQLSILEVIKNYPDEQIIVDGEKLEKLQDNINISVKLIQSFFSKNK
;
A
#
# COMPACT_ATOMS: atom_id res chain seq x y z
N MET A 1 2.08 -7.27 68.46
CA MET A 1 2.65 -7.79 67.20
C MET A 1 1.65 -8.02 66.05
N LYS A 2 0.39 -7.56 66.11
CA LYS A 2 -0.59 -7.78 65.01
C LYS A 2 -0.76 -6.57 64.07
N TYR A 3 -0.32 -5.39 64.48
CA TYR A 3 -0.45 -4.14 63.70
C TYR A 3 0.76 -3.83 62.81
N PHE A 4 1.86 -4.58 62.93
CA PHE A 4 3.06 -4.40 62.08
C PHE A 4 2.92 -5.11 60.72
N LEU A 5 2.10 -6.18 60.64
CA LEU A 5 1.86 -6.93 59.41
C LEU A 5 0.84 -6.28 58.47
N ILE A 6 -0.01 -5.39 58.97
CA ILE A 6 -1.09 -4.78 58.17
C ILE A 6 -0.57 -3.67 57.26
N ASN A 7 0.48 -2.93 57.66
CA ASN A 7 1.05 -1.83 56.85
C ASN A 7 2.04 -2.29 55.77
N LEU A 8 2.48 -3.56 55.79
CA LEU A 8 3.46 -4.07 54.82
C LEU A 8 2.79 -4.66 53.56
N VAL A 9 1.53 -5.08 53.67
CA VAL A 9 0.75 -5.62 52.53
C VAL A 9 0.24 -4.50 51.62
N THR A 10 0.01 -3.29 52.15
CA THR A 10 -0.47 -2.14 51.35
C THR A 10 0.60 -1.55 50.43
N ILE A 11 1.90 -1.83 50.67
CA ILE A 11 2.99 -1.34 49.82
C ILE A 11 3.19 -2.23 48.57
N PHE A 12 2.63 -3.44 48.56
CA PHE A 12 2.78 -4.37 47.42
C PHE A 12 1.81 -4.10 46.25
N LEU A 13 0.85 -3.18 46.40
CA LEU A 13 -0.16 -2.89 45.35
C LEU A 13 0.26 -1.80 44.35
N ALA A 14 1.47 -1.27 44.42
CA ALA A 14 1.91 -0.14 43.60
C ALA A 14 2.91 -0.49 42.46
N GLN A 15 3.10 -1.77 42.15
CA GLN A 15 3.91 -2.23 41.02
C GLN A 15 3.12 -3.39 40.40
N LEU A 16 2.48 -3.27 39.24
CA LEU A 16 3.16 -3.36 37.95
C LEU A 16 2.14 -3.03 36.83
N ASN A 17 1.69 -1.78 36.73
CA ASN A 17 0.96 -1.32 35.55
C ASN A 17 1.90 -0.48 34.69
N LEU A 18 2.74 -1.16 33.91
CA LEU A 18 3.37 -0.55 32.76
C LEU A 18 3.46 -1.60 31.65
N SER A 19 2.29 -2.04 31.19
CA SER A 19 2.18 -2.61 29.85
C SER A 19 2.63 -1.51 28.90
N PHE A 20 3.86 -1.65 28.40
CA PHE A 20 4.32 -0.86 27.28
C PHE A 20 3.28 -1.01 26.18
N LEU A 21 2.54 0.06 25.93
CA LEU A 21 1.88 0.29 24.65
C LEU A 21 3.03 0.44 23.66
N THR A 22 3.60 -0.67 23.21
CA THR A 22 4.35 -0.68 21.97
C THR A 22 3.31 -0.37 20.92
N THR A 23 3.18 0.91 20.59
CA THR A 23 2.66 1.32 19.29
C THR A 23 3.54 0.59 18.31
N ASN A 24 3.06 -0.55 17.82
CA ASN A 24 3.62 -1.19 16.65
C ASN A 24 3.32 -0.19 15.54
N GLN A 25 4.20 0.79 15.37
CA GLN A 25 4.24 1.59 14.17
C GLN A 25 4.37 0.54 13.09
N ALA A 26 3.28 0.31 12.34
CA ALA A 26 3.29 -0.61 11.23
C ALA A 26 4.46 -0.17 10.35
N ILE A 27 5.54 -0.95 10.38
CA ILE A 27 6.71 -0.71 9.56
C ILE A 27 6.22 -1.04 8.16
N ALA A 28 5.76 -0.02 7.44
CA ALA A 28 5.51 -0.06 6.01
C ALA A 28 6.74 -0.66 5.31
N ALA A 29 6.56 -1.35 4.19
CA ALA A 29 7.64 -1.94 3.40
C ALA A 29 8.81 -0.97 3.19
N ASP A 30 9.91 -1.08 3.95
CA ASP A 30 11.03 -0.11 3.85
C ASP A 30 11.76 -0.20 2.50
N LYS A 31 11.54 -1.29 1.75
CA LYS A 31 12.20 -1.58 0.48
C LYS A 31 11.21 -1.93 -0.63
N VAL A 32 11.25 -1.14 -1.70
CA VAL A 32 10.50 -1.37 -2.94
C VAL A 32 11.51 -1.61 -4.05
N ILE A 33 11.42 -2.75 -4.72
CA ILE A 33 12.16 -2.97 -5.97
C ILE A 33 11.34 -2.37 -7.10
N LEU A 34 11.76 -1.22 -7.62
CA LEU A 34 11.13 -0.60 -8.78
C LEU A 34 11.73 -1.19 -10.05
N ARG A 35 10.92 -1.94 -10.81
CA ARG A 35 11.32 -2.60 -12.05
C ARG A 35 10.72 -1.89 -13.26
N TYR A 36 11.53 -1.60 -14.27
CA TYR A 36 11.05 -1.06 -15.55
C TYR A 36 11.96 -1.52 -16.68
N GLY A 37 11.46 -2.33 -17.60
CA GLY A 37 12.27 -2.95 -18.65
C GLY A 37 13.45 -3.74 -18.08
N ILE A 38 14.67 -3.31 -18.38
CA ILE A 38 15.92 -3.92 -17.89
C ILE A 38 16.37 -3.40 -16.51
N PHE A 39 15.76 -2.32 -16.03
CA PHE A 39 16.12 -1.70 -14.76
C PHE A 39 15.41 -2.39 -13.59
N SER A 40 16.12 -2.53 -12.48
CA SER A 40 15.60 -3.07 -11.23
C SER A 40 16.34 -2.37 -10.09
N GLU A 41 15.70 -1.36 -9.50
CA GLU A 41 16.32 -0.48 -8.50
C GLU A 41 15.68 -0.71 -7.13
N ASP A 42 16.51 -0.88 -6.10
CA ASP A 42 16.05 -0.84 -4.72
C ASP A 42 15.80 0.62 -4.30
N VAL A 43 14.53 0.98 -4.13
CA VAL A 43 14.11 2.31 -3.69
C VAL A 43 13.37 2.23 -2.37
N THR A 44 13.54 3.24 -1.52
CA THR A 44 12.75 3.40 -0.30
C THR A 44 11.37 3.96 -0.63
N ASN A 45 10.39 3.75 0.26
CA ASN A 45 9.08 4.43 0.16
C ASN A 45 9.23 5.95 0.00
N LYS A 46 10.20 6.55 0.69
CA LYS A 46 10.47 7.99 0.61
C LYS A 46 10.94 8.40 -0.79
N GLN A 47 11.88 7.65 -1.38
CA GLN A 47 12.34 7.90 -2.74
C GLN A 47 11.23 7.71 -3.76
N LEU A 48 10.36 6.71 -3.56
CA LEU A 48 9.21 6.49 -4.44
C LEU A 48 8.19 7.64 -4.35
N GLU A 49 7.95 8.17 -3.15
CA GLU A 49 7.09 9.33 -2.91
C GLU A 49 7.70 10.60 -3.51
N GLU A 50 9.00 10.84 -3.32
CA GLU A 50 9.73 11.94 -3.96
C GLU A 50 9.66 11.84 -5.48
N PHE A 51 9.84 10.64 -6.04
CA PHE A 51 9.68 10.39 -7.47
C PHE A 51 8.26 10.69 -7.95
N ALA A 52 7.22 10.25 -7.24
CA ALA A 52 5.84 10.51 -7.61
C ALA A 52 5.50 12.02 -7.63
N LEU A 53 6.16 12.81 -6.77
CA LEU A 53 5.99 14.26 -6.66
C LEU A 53 6.80 15.05 -7.70
N THR A 54 8.07 14.68 -7.88
CA THR A 54 9.06 15.48 -8.63
C THR A 54 9.36 14.92 -10.02
N GLY A 55 9.17 13.62 -10.21
CA GLY A 55 9.63 12.88 -11.39
C GLY A 55 11.11 12.54 -11.39
N ASP A 56 11.84 12.92 -10.33
CA ASP A 56 13.27 12.66 -10.19
C ASP A 56 13.51 11.45 -9.29
N LEU A 57 14.48 10.63 -9.70
CA LEU A 57 14.98 9.50 -8.94
C LEU A 57 16.50 9.45 -9.17
N ASP A 58 17.29 9.40 -8.10
CA ASP A 58 18.76 9.40 -8.19
C ASP A 58 19.28 7.96 -8.40
N THR A 59 18.93 7.38 -9.55
CA THR A 59 19.28 6.00 -9.94
C THR A 59 19.47 5.90 -11.46
N PRO A 60 20.09 4.83 -11.98
CA PRO A 60 20.14 4.58 -13.42
C PRO A 60 18.76 4.57 -14.10
N LEU A 61 17.74 4.01 -13.44
CA LEU A 61 16.35 4.11 -13.92
C LEU A 61 15.89 5.57 -13.96
N GLY A 62 16.19 6.35 -12.94
CA GLY A 62 15.84 7.77 -12.89
C GLY A 62 16.48 8.59 -14.01
N ASP A 63 17.74 8.33 -14.36
CA ASP A 63 18.42 8.96 -15.49
C ASP A 63 17.76 8.59 -16.83
N PHE A 64 17.33 7.34 -16.98
CA PHE A 64 16.52 6.92 -18.13
C PHE A 64 15.17 7.66 -18.16
N LEU A 65 14.46 7.73 -17.05
CA LEU A 65 13.16 8.41 -16.95
C LEU A 65 13.27 9.92 -17.19
N ARG A 66 14.38 10.55 -16.77
CA ARG A 66 14.67 11.96 -17.04
C ARG A 66 14.84 12.24 -18.53
N GLN A 67 15.39 11.30 -19.29
CA GLN A 67 15.47 11.39 -20.75
C GLN A 67 14.15 11.04 -21.45
N ASN A 68 13.27 10.30 -20.77
CA ASN A 68 11.99 9.83 -21.29
C ASN A 68 10.81 10.46 -20.52
N HIS A 69 10.66 11.78 -20.63
CA HIS A 69 9.69 12.57 -19.86
C HIS A 69 8.24 12.05 -19.93
N SER A 70 7.80 11.52 -21.08
CA SER A 70 6.46 10.95 -21.22
C SER A 70 6.24 9.74 -20.31
N ILE A 71 7.22 8.84 -20.23
CA ILE A 71 7.16 7.65 -19.37
C ILE A 71 7.19 8.10 -17.90
N SER A 72 8.13 8.99 -17.54
CA SER A 72 8.21 9.54 -16.18
C SER A 72 6.87 10.16 -15.75
N PHE A 73 6.25 10.97 -16.61
CA PHE A 73 4.96 11.59 -16.33
C PHE A 73 3.84 10.56 -16.11
N ILE A 74 3.78 9.52 -16.96
CA ILE A 74 2.78 8.45 -16.81
C ILE A 74 2.96 7.72 -15.49
N LEU A 75 4.19 7.32 -15.15
CA LEU A 75 4.48 6.61 -13.90
C LEU A 75 4.16 7.46 -12.67
N GLN A 76 4.57 8.73 -12.66
CA GLN A 76 4.23 9.67 -11.58
C GLN A 76 2.73 9.77 -11.40
N ASN A 77 1.99 9.96 -12.50
CA ASN A 77 0.55 10.10 -12.45
C ASN A 77 -0.14 8.79 -12.01
N SER A 78 0.29 7.64 -12.52
CA SER A 78 -0.23 6.33 -12.09
C SER A 78 -0.01 6.06 -10.60
N LEU A 79 1.10 6.52 -10.03
CA LEU A 79 1.39 6.37 -8.60
C LEU A 79 0.50 7.28 -7.74
N LYS A 80 0.37 8.56 -8.10
CA LYS A 80 -0.31 9.58 -7.28
C LYS A 80 -1.79 9.78 -7.58
N GLN A 81 -2.32 9.19 -8.65
CA GLN A 81 -3.69 9.39 -9.04
C GLN A 81 -4.63 8.86 -7.94
N GLU A 82 -5.33 9.78 -7.29
CA GLU A 82 -6.36 9.47 -6.32
C GLU A 82 -7.66 9.09 -7.04
N ILE A 83 -8.18 7.93 -6.69
CA ILE A 83 -9.46 7.43 -7.19
C ILE A 83 -10.47 7.47 -6.05
N PRO A 84 -11.57 8.24 -6.16
CA PRO A 84 -12.59 8.25 -5.13
C PRO A 84 -13.27 6.89 -5.05
N ILE A 85 -13.24 6.29 -3.86
CA ILE A 85 -13.79 4.95 -3.63
C ILE A 85 -14.49 4.87 -2.27
N ASN A 86 -15.69 4.28 -2.25
CA ASN A 86 -16.39 4.05 -1.00
C ASN A 86 -15.78 2.82 -0.28
N LEU A 87 -15.24 3.03 0.92
CA LEU A 87 -14.57 1.97 1.69
C LEU A 87 -15.47 0.74 1.93
N VAL A 88 -16.74 0.95 2.27
CA VAL A 88 -17.69 -0.15 2.54
C VAL A 88 -17.99 -0.94 1.27
N ALA A 89 -18.13 -0.26 0.13
CA ALA A 89 -18.32 -0.91 -1.16
C ALA A 89 -17.08 -1.68 -1.59
N LEU A 90 -15.89 -1.11 -1.39
CA LEU A 90 -14.62 -1.78 -1.64
C LEU A 90 -14.48 -3.05 -0.80
N ASP A 91 -14.71 -2.99 0.50
CA ASP A 91 -14.59 -4.15 1.38
C ASP A 91 -15.56 -5.28 0.99
N LYS A 92 -16.81 -4.93 0.67
CA LYS A 92 -17.78 -5.89 0.15
C LYS A 92 -17.32 -6.50 -1.18
N ALA A 93 -16.83 -5.68 -2.11
CA ALA A 93 -16.35 -6.16 -3.41
C ALA A 93 -15.18 -7.14 -3.25
N LEU A 94 -14.18 -6.79 -2.43
CA LEU A 94 -13.02 -7.62 -2.13
C LEU A 94 -13.38 -8.92 -1.40
N ASN A 95 -14.53 -9.00 -0.73
CA ASN A 95 -15.04 -10.20 -0.05
C ASN A 95 -15.79 -11.16 -0.99
N HIS A 96 -15.95 -10.82 -2.27
CA HIS A 96 -16.67 -11.62 -3.26
C HIS A 96 -15.78 -11.96 -4.44
N THR A 97 -16.21 -12.93 -5.26
CA THR A 97 -15.51 -13.37 -6.48
C THR A 97 -15.25 -12.24 -7.48
N ILE A 98 -16.06 -11.18 -7.46
CA ILE A 98 -15.81 -9.99 -8.28
C ILE A 98 -14.53 -9.24 -7.86
N GLY A 99 -14.17 -9.30 -6.57
CA GLY A 99 -12.95 -8.73 -6.03
C GLY A 99 -11.68 -9.46 -6.45
N ASP A 100 -11.77 -10.74 -6.82
CA ASP A 100 -10.61 -11.50 -7.29
C ASP A 100 -9.96 -10.87 -8.52
N PHE A 101 -10.76 -10.33 -9.44
CA PHE A 101 -10.23 -9.64 -10.62
C PHE A 101 -9.41 -8.40 -10.26
N LEU A 102 -9.86 -7.63 -9.27
CA LEU A 102 -9.12 -6.45 -8.80
C LEU A 102 -7.83 -6.87 -8.09
N LEU A 103 -7.90 -7.90 -7.25
CA LEU A 103 -6.74 -8.46 -6.55
C LEU A 103 -5.71 -9.03 -7.53
N ASP A 104 -6.15 -9.75 -8.56
CA ASP A 104 -5.28 -10.30 -9.60
C ASP A 104 -4.65 -9.20 -10.48
N TYR A 105 -5.41 -8.13 -10.73
CA TYR A 105 -4.88 -6.98 -11.48
C TYR A 105 -3.81 -6.23 -10.69
N ILE A 106 -4.07 -5.92 -9.40
CA ILE A 106 -3.07 -5.29 -8.53
C ILE A 106 -1.87 -6.22 -8.31
N GLY A 107 -2.08 -7.53 -8.20
CA GLY A 107 -1.01 -8.52 -8.06
C GLY A 107 -0.08 -8.64 -9.27
N GLN A 108 -0.48 -8.14 -10.43
CA GLN A 108 0.43 -8.02 -11.59
C GLN A 108 1.34 -6.80 -11.50
N ILE A 109 0.90 -5.74 -10.81
CA ILE A 109 1.64 -4.50 -10.63
C ILE A 109 2.56 -4.61 -9.43
N ILE A 110 2.03 -5.08 -8.30
CA ILE A 110 2.73 -5.25 -7.04
C ILE A 110 2.91 -6.75 -6.82
N GLN A 111 4.15 -7.19 -6.92
CA GLN A 111 4.56 -8.59 -6.80
C GLN A 111 5.44 -8.78 -5.56
N MET A 112 5.53 -10.00 -5.05
CA MET A 112 6.53 -10.36 -4.06
C MET A 112 7.78 -10.94 -4.75
N PRO A 113 8.99 -10.77 -4.19
CA PRO A 113 10.20 -11.41 -4.71
C PRO A 113 10.09 -12.94 -4.82
N ALA A 114 9.31 -13.57 -3.94
CA ALA A 114 9.03 -15.01 -3.98
C ALA A 114 8.11 -15.46 -5.13
N GLY A 115 7.61 -14.52 -5.96
CA GLY A 115 6.94 -14.80 -7.23
C GLY A 115 5.42 -14.72 -7.22
N SER A 116 4.77 -14.63 -6.06
CA SER A 116 3.32 -14.44 -5.97
C SER A 116 2.96 -13.44 -4.87
N ALA A 117 2.29 -12.35 -5.24
CA ALA A 117 1.64 -11.48 -4.25
C ALA A 117 0.48 -12.22 -3.59
N HIS A 118 0.42 -12.21 -2.27
CA HIS A 118 -0.69 -12.83 -1.56
C HIS A 118 -1.94 -11.97 -1.73
N LYS A 119 -3.03 -12.54 -2.27
CA LYS A 119 -4.34 -11.86 -2.40
C LYS A 119 -4.76 -11.18 -1.09
N GLN A 120 -4.49 -11.83 0.04
CA GLN A 120 -4.82 -11.28 1.36
C GLN A 120 -3.97 -10.07 1.73
N ALA A 121 -2.69 -10.02 1.33
CA ALA A 121 -1.82 -8.87 1.55
C ALA A 121 -2.26 -7.67 0.71
N ILE A 122 -2.55 -7.90 -0.58
CA ILE A 122 -3.12 -6.88 -1.47
C ILE A 122 -4.43 -6.34 -0.89
N ARG A 123 -5.30 -7.24 -0.44
CA ARG A 123 -6.57 -6.87 0.16
C ARG A 123 -6.38 -5.97 1.39
N ALA A 124 -5.51 -6.35 2.31
CA ALA A 124 -5.21 -5.55 3.49
C ALA A 124 -4.70 -4.17 3.10
N ALA A 125 -3.74 -4.10 2.16
CA ALA A 125 -3.20 -2.86 1.64
C ALA A 125 -4.29 -1.95 1.05
N LEU A 126 -5.19 -2.50 0.23
CA LEU A 126 -6.31 -1.74 -0.37
C LEU A 126 -7.26 -1.15 0.68
N ILE A 127 -7.61 -1.93 1.72
CA ILE A 127 -8.50 -1.47 2.79
C ILE A 127 -7.84 -0.39 3.64
N LEU A 128 -6.55 -0.55 3.94
CA LEU A 128 -5.77 0.44 4.70
C LEU A 128 -5.58 1.74 3.92
N SER A 129 -5.38 1.66 2.61
CA SER A 129 -5.22 2.83 1.74
C SER A 129 -6.52 3.57 1.45
N ALA A 130 -7.68 2.93 1.56
CA ALA A 130 -8.98 3.52 1.25
C ALA A 130 -9.68 4.21 2.45
N GLN A 131 -8.97 4.45 3.56
CA GLN A 131 -9.57 4.91 4.82
C GLN A 131 -10.23 6.30 4.72
N ASP A 132 -9.69 7.17 3.88
CA ASP A 132 -10.21 8.52 3.62
C ASP A 132 -11.20 8.56 2.44
N ASN A 133 -11.58 7.40 1.90
CA ASN A 133 -12.38 7.22 0.68
C ASN A 133 -11.69 7.70 -0.62
N GLN A 134 -10.37 7.86 -0.59
CA GLN A 134 -9.52 8.01 -1.76
C GLN A 134 -8.64 6.77 -1.87
N LEU A 135 -8.14 6.46 -3.05
CA LEU A 135 -7.22 5.35 -3.24
C LEU A 135 -6.18 5.70 -4.29
N SER A 136 -4.91 5.65 -3.93
CA SER A 136 -3.78 5.74 -4.86
C SER A 136 -2.91 4.48 -4.79
N ILE A 137 -2.19 4.19 -5.88
CA ILE A 137 -1.24 3.07 -5.90
C ILE A 137 -0.07 3.32 -4.93
N LEU A 138 0.37 4.57 -4.81
CA LEU A 138 1.42 4.95 -3.86
C LEU A 138 1.04 4.58 -2.43
N GLU A 139 -0.20 4.82 -2.02
CA GLU A 139 -0.68 4.43 -0.68
C GLU A 139 -0.78 2.92 -0.54
N VAL A 140 -1.26 2.20 -1.57
CA VAL A 140 -1.30 0.72 -1.55
C VAL A 140 0.09 0.12 -1.37
N ILE A 141 1.11 0.69 -2.02
CA ILE A 141 2.51 0.29 -1.84
C ILE A 141 2.95 0.56 -0.39
N LYS A 142 2.68 1.76 0.14
CA LYS A 142 3.05 2.15 1.52
C LYS A 142 2.37 1.29 2.58
N ASN A 143 1.11 0.90 2.37
CA ASN A 143 0.34 0.09 3.30
C ASN A 143 0.47 -1.42 3.06
N TYR A 144 1.35 -1.84 2.15
CA TYR A 144 1.56 -3.25 1.88
C TYR A 144 2.23 -3.93 3.09
N PRO A 145 1.68 -5.05 3.60
CA PRO A 145 2.12 -5.61 4.88
C PRO A 145 3.47 -6.35 4.86
N ASP A 146 4.04 -6.59 3.67
CA ASP A 146 5.30 -7.30 3.51
C ASP A 146 6.50 -6.33 3.50
N GLU A 147 7.64 -6.78 4.03
CA GLU A 147 8.86 -5.96 4.17
C GLU A 147 9.48 -5.53 2.82
N GLN A 148 9.25 -6.33 1.77
CA GLN A 148 9.79 -6.07 0.43
C GLN A 148 8.79 -6.47 -0.65
N ILE A 149 8.57 -5.55 -1.59
CA ILE A 149 7.72 -5.76 -2.76
C ILE A 149 8.47 -5.38 -4.04
N ILE A 150 8.03 -5.91 -5.16
CA ILE A 150 8.44 -5.50 -6.50
C ILE A 150 7.27 -4.72 -7.13
N VAL A 151 7.55 -3.52 -7.61
CA VAL A 151 6.59 -2.69 -8.34
C VAL A 151 7.00 -2.66 -9.80
N ASP A 152 6.13 -3.18 -10.66
CA ASP A 152 6.35 -3.26 -12.10
C ASP A 152 5.86 -1.99 -12.80
N GLY A 153 6.81 -1.15 -13.19
CA GLY A 153 6.54 0.12 -13.84
C GLY A 153 5.95 0.00 -15.25
N GLU A 154 6.27 -1.05 -16.01
CA GLU A 154 5.63 -1.27 -17.32
C GLU A 154 4.14 -1.63 -17.17
N LYS A 155 3.80 -2.33 -16.07
CA LYS A 155 2.41 -2.59 -15.70
C LYS A 155 1.70 -1.34 -15.17
N LEU A 156 2.41 -0.48 -14.43
CA LEU A 156 1.90 0.84 -14.00
C LEU A 156 1.65 1.79 -15.18
N GLU A 157 2.46 1.72 -16.23
CA GLU A 157 2.26 2.51 -17.44
C GLU A 157 0.92 2.13 -18.12
N LYS A 158 0.68 0.83 -18.24
CA LYS A 158 -0.56 0.26 -18.80
C LYS A 158 -1.80 0.49 -17.91
N LEU A 159 -1.61 0.97 -16.69
CA LEU A 159 -2.67 1.30 -15.75
C LEU A 159 -3.57 2.41 -16.32
N GLN A 160 -2.98 3.45 -16.94
CA GLN A 160 -3.76 4.58 -17.47
C GLN A 160 -4.72 4.18 -18.60
N ASP A 161 -4.34 3.21 -19.43
CA ASP A 161 -5.20 2.72 -20.50
C ASP A 161 -6.41 1.93 -19.98
N ASN A 162 -6.32 1.37 -18.76
CA ASN A 162 -7.29 0.42 -18.22
C ASN A 162 -8.04 0.88 -16.96
N ILE A 163 -7.57 1.90 -16.22
CA ILE A 163 -8.27 2.43 -15.02
C ILE A 163 -9.67 2.93 -15.36
N ASN A 164 -9.82 3.65 -16.48
CA ASN A 164 -11.12 4.13 -16.92
C ASN A 164 -12.11 2.99 -17.18
N ILE A 165 -11.61 1.79 -17.52
CA ILE A 165 -12.43 0.61 -17.75
C ILE A 165 -12.78 -0.05 -16.41
N SER A 166 -11.80 -0.31 -15.55
CA SER A 166 -12.01 -0.98 -14.26
C SER A 166 -12.85 -0.15 -13.27
N VAL A 167 -12.61 1.16 -13.17
CA VAL A 167 -13.42 2.06 -12.34
C VAL A 167 -14.84 2.14 -12.87
N LYS A 168 -15.03 2.22 -14.20
CA LYS A 168 -16.36 2.22 -14.82
C LYS A 168 -17.10 0.90 -14.61
N LEU A 169 -16.40 -0.24 -14.59
CA LEU A 169 -16.99 -1.54 -14.27
C LEU A 169 -17.48 -1.60 -12.82
N ILE A 170 -16.64 -1.20 -11.85
CA ILE A 170 -17.02 -1.16 -10.42
C ILE A 170 -18.21 -0.20 -10.22
N GLN A 171 -18.14 1.01 -10.77
CA GLN A 171 -19.24 1.97 -10.69
C GLN A 171 -20.52 1.46 -11.36
N SER A 172 -20.43 0.80 -12.51
CA SER A 172 -21.60 0.22 -13.19
C SER A 172 -22.26 -0.91 -12.40
N PHE A 173 -21.47 -1.74 -11.71
CA PHE A 173 -21.96 -2.84 -10.89
C PHE A 173 -22.74 -2.33 -9.67
N PHE A 174 -22.24 -1.27 -9.03
CA PHE A 174 -22.86 -0.70 -7.82
C PHE A 174 -23.88 0.41 -8.09
N SER A 175 -23.88 1.04 -9.28
CA SER A 175 -24.93 1.99 -9.69
C SER A 175 -26.22 1.32 -10.14
N LYS A 176 -26.18 0.04 -10.55
CA LYS A 176 -27.34 -0.70 -11.07
C LYS A 176 -28.17 -1.40 -9.99
N ASN A 177 -27.68 -1.45 -8.75
CA ASN A 177 -28.34 -2.07 -7.60
C ASN A 177 -28.96 -1.03 -6.63
N LYS A 178 -29.38 0.12 -7.15
CA LYS A 178 -30.25 1.09 -6.44
C LYS A 178 -31.67 1.02 -6.98
#